data_AF-A0A7C1ZPK8-F1
#
_entry.id   AF-A0A7C1ZPK8-F1
#
_cell.length_a   1.000
_cell.length_b   1.000
_cell.length_c   1.000
_cell.angle_alpha   90.00
_cell.angle_beta   90.00
_cell.angle_gamma   90.00
#
_symmetry.space_group_name_H-M   'P 1'
#
loop_
_entity.id
_entity.type
_entity.pdbx_description
1 polymer ?
#
loop_
_entity_poly.entity_id
_entity_poly.type
_entity_poly.pdbx_seq_one_letter_code
_entity_poly.pdbx_strand_id
1 'polypeptide(L)'
;MLNYLYYLTDYGAEFLTGVIISILSGFIYTTTSTGFISGGKFRTKESAVFIYILTALICGAVTPIVYEFSKEFMGMFNAISLIGIVIIIANFAVHQEVKRWRHTSLKSMLLYLIGLFLIVLGFYT
;
A
#
# COMPACT_ATOMS: atom_id res chain seq x y z
N MET A 1 -23.55 0.40 -4.87
CA MET A 1 -22.80 0.21 -3.61
C MET A 1 -22.44 -1.25 -3.38
N LEU A 2 -23.38 -2.21 -3.50
CA LEU A 2 -23.10 -3.66 -3.43
C LEU A 2 -22.07 -4.16 -4.46
N ASN A 3 -22.12 -3.71 -5.73
CA ASN A 3 -21.17 -4.15 -6.77
C ASN A 3 -19.71 -3.73 -6.52
N TYR A 4 -19.46 -2.63 -5.80
CA TYR A 4 -18.09 -2.15 -5.57
C TYR A 4 -17.39 -2.94 -4.46
N LEU A 5 -18.15 -3.35 -3.44
CA LEU A 5 -17.66 -4.23 -2.39
C LEU A 5 -17.34 -5.62 -2.95
N TYR A 6 -18.18 -6.12 -3.87
CA TYR A 6 -17.94 -7.36 -4.59
C TYR A 6 -16.68 -7.30 -5.49
N TYR A 7 -16.46 -6.17 -6.16
CA TYR A 7 -15.26 -5.96 -6.98
C TYR A 7 -13.98 -5.88 -6.12
N LEU A 8 -14.07 -5.30 -4.92
CA LEU A 8 -12.96 -5.25 -3.97
C LEU A 8 -12.64 -6.62 -3.37
N THR A 9 -13.61 -7.51 -3.22
CA THR A 9 -13.35 -8.88 -2.74
C THR A 9 -12.78 -9.76 -3.85
N ASP A 10 -13.29 -9.63 -5.08
CA ASP A 10 -12.89 -10.48 -6.20
C ASP A 10 -11.54 -10.07 -6.82
N TYR A 11 -11.22 -8.77 -6.82
CA TYR A 11 -9.98 -8.23 -7.40
C TYR A 11 -9.03 -7.62 -6.36
N GLY A 12 -9.37 -7.69 -5.08
CA GLY A 12 -8.62 -7.00 -4.03
C GLY A 12 -7.20 -7.54 -3.86
N ALA A 13 -6.98 -8.82 -4.17
CA ALA A 13 -5.65 -9.40 -4.17
C ALA A 13 -4.77 -8.76 -5.26
N GLU A 14 -5.30 -8.55 -6.45
CA GLU A 14 -4.64 -7.90 -7.59
C GLU A 14 -4.35 -6.43 -7.27
N PHE A 15 -5.31 -5.71 -6.68
CA PHE A 15 -5.12 -4.33 -6.25
C PHE A 15 -4.01 -4.22 -5.19
N LEU A 16 -4.08 -5.04 -4.13
CA LEU A 16 -3.08 -5.05 -3.06
C LEU A 16 -1.70 -5.43 -3.60
N THR A 17 -1.63 -6.38 -4.52
CA THR A 17 -0.39 -6.76 -5.20
C THR A 17 0.21 -5.58 -5.95
N GLY A 18 -0.59 -4.86 -6.73
CA GLY A 18 -0.15 -3.67 -7.46
C GLY A 18 0.39 -2.58 -6.52
N VAL A 19 -0.28 -2.36 -5.38
CA VAL A 19 0.17 -1.41 -4.36
C VAL A 19 1.51 -1.84 -3.74
N ILE A 20 1.64 -3.10 -3.30
CA ILE A 20 2.87 -3.61 -2.70
C ILE A 20 4.04 -3.55 -3.70
N ILE A 21 3.82 -3.98 -4.95
CA ILE A 21 4.86 -3.94 -5.99
C ILE A 21 5.28 -2.50 -6.31
N SER A 22 4.33 -1.55 -6.33
CA SER A 22 4.62 -0.13 -6.50
C SER A 22 5.53 0.39 -5.37
N ILE A 23 5.19 0.07 -4.11
CA ILE A 23 6.01 0.43 -2.94
C ILE A 23 7.40 -0.21 -3.03
N LEU A 24 7.48 -1.49 -3.40
CA LEU A 24 8.75 -2.22 -3.59
C LEU A 24 9.63 -1.54 -4.65
N SER A 25 9.06 -1.12 -5.78
CA SER A 25 9.80 -0.38 -6.80
C SER A 25 10.37 0.94 -6.28
N GLY A 26 9.64 1.62 -5.39
CA GLY A 26 10.05 2.87 -4.76
C GLY A 26 11.30 2.75 -3.88
N PHE A 27 11.61 1.56 -3.36
CA PHE A 27 12.86 1.30 -2.63
C PHE A 27 14.08 1.18 -3.56
N ILE A 28 13.88 0.86 -4.84
CA ILE A 28 14.96 0.68 -5.80
C ILE A 28 15.31 2.01 -6.47
N TYR A 29 14.30 2.78 -6.87
CA TYR A 29 14.48 4.11 -7.45
C TYR A 29 13.33 5.06 -7.17
N THR A 30 13.58 6.35 -7.35
CA THR A 30 12.58 7.41 -7.29
C THR A 30 12.74 8.33 -8.50
N THR A 31 11.64 8.66 -9.16
CA THR A 31 11.60 9.68 -10.21
C THR A 31 11.13 11.00 -9.63
N THR A 32 11.79 12.09 -10.00
CA THR A 32 11.39 13.46 -9.63
C THR A 32 11.16 14.28 -10.90
N SER A 33 10.68 15.51 -10.75
CA SER A 33 10.55 16.44 -11.88
C SER A 33 11.89 16.79 -12.55
N THR A 34 13.01 16.56 -11.86
CA THR A 34 14.35 16.96 -12.30
C THR A 34 15.27 15.80 -12.65
N GLY A 35 14.90 14.55 -12.38
CA GLY A 35 15.72 13.40 -12.74
C GLY A 35 15.32 12.06 -12.14
N PHE A 36 16.24 11.10 -12.25
CA PHE A 36 16.09 9.72 -11.77
C PHE A 36 17.11 9.47 -10.65
N ILE A 37 16.63 9.06 -9.48
CA ILE A 37 17.44 8.84 -8.27
C ILE A 37 17.40 7.35 -7.91
N SER A 38 18.56 6.74 -7.66
CA SER A 38 18.64 5.38 -7.13
C SER A 38 19.87 5.24 -6.24
N GLY A 39 19.69 4.67 -5.04
CA GLY A 39 20.73 4.60 -4.00
C GLY A 39 21.19 5.98 -3.53
N GLY A 40 20.27 6.95 -3.45
CA GLY A 40 20.53 8.32 -2.98
C GLY A 40 21.32 9.22 -3.95
N LYS A 41 21.56 8.78 -5.19
CA LYS A 41 22.30 9.56 -6.20
C LYS A 41 21.51 9.68 -7.50
N PHE A 42 21.66 10.82 -8.17
CA PHE A 42 21.17 11.01 -9.53
C PHE A 42 21.89 10.07 -10.50
N ARG A 43 21.15 9.54 -11.46
CA ARG A 43 21.62 8.57 -12.46
C ARG A 43 21.59 9.20 -13.85
N THR A 44 22.54 8.79 -14.70
CA THR A 44 22.52 9.15 -16.12
C THR A 44 21.33 8.50 -16.82
N LYS A 45 20.99 8.96 -18.02
CA LYS A 45 19.86 8.41 -18.78
C LYS A 45 20.02 6.91 -19.06
N GLU A 46 21.21 6.48 -19.45
CA GLU A 46 21.52 5.08 -19.78
C GLU A 46 21.42 4.20 -18.53
N SER A 47 21.98 4.67 -17.41
CA SER A 47 21.89 3.94 -16.14
C SER A 47 20.47 3.91 -15.57
N ALA A 48 19.70 4.99 -15.74
CA ALA A 48 18.29 5.03 -15.36
C ALA A 48 17.45 4.02 -16.16
N VAL A 49 17.66 3.92 -17.48
CA VAL A 49 16.98 2.92 -18.33
C VAL A 49 17.32 1.51 -17.85
N PHE A 50 18.60 1.23 -17.59
CA PHE A 50 19.02 -0.08 -17.09
C PHE A 50 18.38 -0.42 -15.74
N ILE A 51 18.40 0.51 -14.79
CA ILE A 51 17.79 0.32 -13.47
C ILE A 51 16.28 0.11 -13.60
N TYR A 52 15.61 0.88 -14.45
CA TYR A 52 14.18 0.72 -14.69
C TYR A 52 13.83 -0.67 -15.22
N ILE A 53 14.54 -1.15 -16.26
CA ILE A 53 14.31 -2.48 -16.83
C ILE A 53 14.58 -3.57 -15.78
N LEU A 54 15.70 -3.47 -15.06
CA LEU A 54 16.04 -4.44 -14.02
C LEU A 54 14.99 -4.46 -12.91
N THR A 55 14.50 -3.29 -12.50
CA THR A 55 13.43 -3.16 -11.50
C THR A 55 12.15 -3.81 -12.00
N ALA A 56 11.75 -3.56 -13.25
CA ALA A 56 10.55 -4.17 -13.83
C ALA A 56 10.66 -5.70 -13.86
N LEU A 57 11.82 -6.25 -14.21
CA LEU A 57 12.07 -7.70 -14.20
C LEU A 57 12.03 -8.28 -12.79
N ILE A 58 12.68 -7.65 -11.82
CA ILE A 58 12.67 -8.09 -10.41
C ILE A 58 11.25 -8.02 -9.84
N CYS A 59 10.56 -6.90 -10.03
CA CYS A 59 9.18 -6.74 -9.60
C CYS A 59 8.29 -7.81 -10.25
N GLY A 60 8.41 -8.03 -11.56
CA GLY A 60 7.66 -9.07 -12.28
C GLY A 60 7.91 -10.48 -11.74
N ALA A 61 9.15 -10.81 -11.40
CA ALA A 61 9.51 -12.09 -10.79
C ALA A 61 8.96 -12.26 -9.37
N VAL A 62 8.86 -11.17 -8.60
CA VAL A 62 8.35 -11.16 -7.23
C VAL A 62 6.81 -11.09 -7.16
N THR A 63 6.16 -10.55 -8.20
CA THR A 63 4.68 -10.44 -8.31
C THR A 63 3.91 -11.71 -7.92
N PRO A 64 4.21 -12.94 -8.40
CA PRO A 64 3.44 -14.12 -8.01
C PRO A 64 3.52 -14.42 -6.50
N ILE A 65 4.67 -14.18 -5.87
CA ILE A 65 4.84 -14.36 -4.42
C ILE A 65 4.01 -13.33 -3.66
N VAL A 66 4.05 -12.08 -4.10
CA VAL A 66 3.25 -10.99 -3.51
C VAL A 66 1.76 -11.21 -3.73
N TYR A 67 1.38 -11.81 -4.85
CA TYR A 67 -0.01 -12.15 -5.16
C TYR A 67 -0.55 -13.20 -4.21
N GLU A 68 0.17 -14.30 -3.97
CA GLU A 68 -0.27 -15.31 -3.01
C GLU A 68 -0.37 -14.72 -1.60
N PHE A 69 0.60 -13.91 -1.16
CA PHE A 69 0.51 -13.17 0.10
C PHE A 69 -0.72 -12.25 0.15
N SER A 70 -0.98 -11.52 -0.93
CA SER A 70 -2.13 -10.60 -1.01
C SER A 70 -3.44 -11.36 -0.98
N LYS A 71 -3.52 -12.52 -1.62
CA LYS A 71 -4.68 -13.39 -1.62
C LYS A 71 -4.95 -13.99 -0.25
N GLU A 72 -3.92 -14.49 0.45
CA GLU A 72 -4.05 -14.95 1.84
C GLU A 72 -4.49 -13.80 2.75
N PHE A 73 -3.89 -12.62 2.60
CA PHE A 73 -4.25 -11.44 3.36
C PHE A 73 -5.71 -11.04 3.15
N MET A 74 -6.16 -10.96 1.91
CA MET A 74 -7.55 -10.66 1.57
C MET A 74 -8.52 -11.75 2.04
N GLY A 75 -8.10 -13.02 2.05
CA GLY A 75 -8.89 -14.14 2.56
C GLY A 75 -9.03 -14.19 4.08
N MET A 76 -8.12 -13.55 4.82
CA MET A 76 -8.18 -13.48 6.29
C MET A 76 -9.19 -12.46 6.83
N PHE A 77 -9.61 -11.49 6.03
CA PHE A 77 -10.41 -10.36 6.48
C PHE A 77 -11.66 -10.15 5.62
N ASN A 78 -12.80 -9.94 6.26
CA ASN A 78 -14.01 -9.46 5.56
C ASN A 78 -13.74 -8.06 4.98
N ALA A 79 -14.45 -7.69 3.90
CA ALA A 79 -14.42 -6.37 3.28
C ALA A 79 -14.58 -5.22 4.29
N ILE A 80 -15.42 -5.39 5.31
CA ILE A 80 -15.61 -4.38 6.38
C ILE A 80 -14.31 -4.20 7.19
N SER A 81 -13.65 -5.30 7.56
CA SER A 81 -12.39 -5.25 8.29
C SER A 81 -11.26 -4.64 7.46
N LEU A 82 -11.23 -4.91 6.15
CA LEU A 82 -10.25 -4.31 5.24
C LEU A 82 -10.38 -2.78 5.16
N ILE A 83 -11.60 -2.25 5.15
CA ILE A 83 -11.82 -0.79 5.22
C ILE A 83 -11.24 -0.22 6.52
N GLY A 84 -11.44 -0.91 7.64
CA GLY A 84 -10.88 -0.52 8.92
C GLY A 84 -9.34 -0.51 8.92
N ILE A 85 -8.71 -1.54 8.33
CA ILE A 85 -7.25 -1.62 8.17
C ILE A 85 -6.72 -0.45 7.34
N VAL A 86 -7.36 -0.14 6.20
CA VAL A 86 -6.96 0.97 5.33
C VAL A 86 -7.01 2.31 6.08
N ILE A 87 -8.05 2.54 6.89
CA ILE A 87 -8.17 3.77 7.70
C ILE A 87 -7.02 3.88 8.71
N ILE A 88 -6.69 2.79 9.41
CA ILE A 88 -5.59 2.78 10.39
C ILE A 88 -4.24 3.05 9.70
N ILE A 89 -3.96 2.33 8.60
CA ILE A 89 -2.71 2.47 7.85
C ILE A 89 -2.57 3.88 7.27
N ALA A 90 -3.63 4.42 6.65
CA ALA A 90 -3.61 5.76 6.07
C ALA A 90 -3.39 6.84 7.13
N ASN A 91 -4.11 6.74 8.26
CA ASN A 91 -3.93 7.68 9.37
C ASN A 91 -2.49 7.62 9.91
N PHE A 92 -1.94 6.42 10.09
CA PHE A 92 -0.55 6.24 10.51
C PHE A 92 0.45 6.84 9.51
N ALA A 93 0.30 6.53 8.22
CA ALA A 93 1.20 7.01 7.17
C ALA A 93 1.21 8.55 7.07
N VAL A 94 0.05 9.18 7.09
CA VAL A 94 -0.07 10.65 7.04
C VAL A 94 0.62 11.30 8.25
N HIS A 95 0.54 10.69 9.43
CA HIS A 95 1.23 11.22 10.60
C HIS A 95 2.76 11.13 10.50
N GLN A 96 3.29 10.10 9.82
CA GLN A 96 4.74 10.00 9.59
C GLN A 96 5.24 11.09 8.64
N GLU A 97 4.46 11.42 7.61
CA GLU A 97 4.79 12.47 6.65
C GLU A 97 4.66 13.87 7.26
N VAL A 98 3.66 14.09 8.12
CA VAL A 98 3.37 15.40 8.71
C VAL A 98 3.83 15.46 10.16
N LYS A 99 5.13 15.71 10.37
CA LYS A 99 5.81 15.77 11.68
C LYS A 99 5.16 16.68 12.74
N ARG A 100 4.27 17.60 12.36
CA ARG A 100 3.56 18.51 13.29
C ARG A 100 2.24 17.94 13.81
N TRP A 101 1.72 16.87 13.22
CA TRP A 101 0.43 16.30 13.60
C TRP A 101 0.59 15.28 14.71
N ARG A 102 -0.09 15.52 15.84
CA ARG A 102 -0.06 14.61 17.00
C ARG A 102 -0.97 13.42 16.80
N HIS A 103 -0.42 12.20 16.86
CA HIS A 103 -1.19 10.93 16.85
C HIS A 103 -2.25 10.88 17.97
N THR A 104 -2.01 11.57 19.08
CA THR A 104 -2.90 11.60 20.25
C THR A 104 -3.97 12.70 20.20
N SER A 105 -4.07 13.44 19.10
CA SER A 105 -5.17 14.39 18.94
C SER A 105 -6.50 13.64 18.89
N LEU A 106 -7.56 14.22 19.48
CA LEU A 106 -8.90 13.63 19.54
C LEU A 106 -9.38 13.14 18.16
N LYS A 107 -9.11 13.93 17.11
CA LYS A 107 -9.46 13.59 15.73
C LYS A 107 -8.73 12.36 15.20
N SER A 108 -7.44 12.23 15.48
CA SER A 108 -6.65 11.06 15.07
C SER A 108 -7.05 9.81 15.85
N MET A 109 -7.29 9.95 17.16
CA MET A 109 -7.80 8.84 17.98
C MET A 109 -9.17 8.36 17.53
N LEU A 110 -10.07 9.27 17.11
CA LEU A 110 -11.35 8.88 16.53
C LEU A 110 -11.18 8.07 15.25
N LEU A 111 -10.23 8.43 14.37
CA LEU A 111 -9.95 7.64 13.16
C LEU A 111 -9.41 6.24 13.49
N TYR A 112 -8.50 6.12 14.47
CA TYR A 112 -8.05 4.80 14.94
C TYR A 112 -9.19 3.99 15.55
N LEU A 113 -10.07 4.62 16.33
CA LEU A 113 -11.19 3.95 16.98
C LEU A 113 -12.26 3.51 15.97
N ILE A 114 -12.54 4.31 14.95
CA ILE A 114 -13.41 3.94 13.83
C ILE A 114 -12.79 2.77 13.06
N GLY A 115 -11.50 2.84 12.74
CA GLY A 115 -10.81 1.75 12.04
C GLY A 115 -10.84 0.45 12.83
N LEU A 116 -10.56 0.51 14.13
CA LEU A 116 -10.62 -0.64 15.03
C LEU A 116 -12.04 -1.19 15.18
N PHE A 117 -13.04 -0.32 15.31
CA PHE A 117 -14.44 -0.70 15.36
C PHE A 117 -14.85 -1.47 14.09
N LEU A 118 -14.46 -0.99 12.91
CA LEU A 118 -14.75 -1.68 11.63
C LEU A 118 -14.03 -3.02 11.51
N ILE A 119 -12.78 -3.12 11.98
CA ILE A 119 -12.05 -4.39 12.03
C ILE A 119 -12.81 -5.40 12.88
N VAL A 120 -13.18 -5.00 14.09
CA VAL A 120 -13.90 -5.86 15.05
C VAL A 120 -15.28 -6.23 14.50
N LEU A 121 -16.03 -5.26 13.96
CA LEU A 121 -17.35 -5.50 13.36
C LEU A 121 -17.28 -6.54 12.25
N GLY A 122 -16.28 -6.44 11.37
CA GLY A 122 -16.10 -7.38 10.26
C GLY A 122 -15.73 -8.81 10.67
N PHE A 123 -15.31 -9.06 11.93
CA PHE A 123 -15.15 -10.42 12.46
C PHE A 123 -16.47 -11.03 12.97
N TYR A 124 -17.46 -10.19 13.29
CA TYR A 124 -18.78 -10.62 13.78
C TYR A 124 -19.84 -10.72 12.68
N THR A 125 -19.51 -10.32 11.45
CA THR A 125 -20.36 -10.37 10.25
C THR A 125 -19.77 -11.29 9.20
#